data_AF-A0A419SFI7-F1
#
_entry.id   AF-A0A419SFI7-F1
#
_cell.length_a   1.000
_cell.length_b   1.000
_cell.length_c   1.000
_cell.angle_alpha   90.00
_cell.angle_beta   90.00
_cell.angle_gamma   90.00
#
_symmetry.space_group_name_H-M   'P 1'
#
loop_
_entity.id
_entity.type
_entity.pdbx_description
1 polymer ?
#
loop_
_entity_poly.entity_id
_entity_poly.type
_entity_poly.pdbx_seq_one_letter_code
_entity_poly.pdbx_strand_id
1 'polypeptide(L)'
;MVEVKVKNFPVRYLDNRYLAGDEFVMNKEHVNDSLVEIIGEVETDISKMTVAELKEFAATKGIDLTGVDKKDEILTVIQSHIEPDEQEQ
;
A
#
# COMPACT_ATOMS: atom_id res chain seq x y z
N MET A 1 2.30 2.86 -1.65
CA MET A 1 2.40 3.03 -0.18
C MET A 1 3.66 3.83 0.14
N VAL A 2 3.97 4.12 1.41
CA VAL A 2 5.23 4.79 1.80
C VAL A 2 5.95 3.99 2.88
N GLU A 3 7.27 3.93 2.80
CA GLU A 3 8.11 3.43 3.87
C GLU A 3 8.41 4.57 4.85
N VAL A 4 8.22 4.29 6.13
CA VAL A 4 8.38 5.26 7.20
C VAL A 4 9.29 4.75 8.31
N LYS A 5 10.04 5.67 8.91
CA LYS A 5 10.88 5.43 10.08
C LYS A 5 10.24 6.03 11.33
N VAL A 6 10.10 5.25 12.40
CA VAL A 6 9.58 5.75 13.68
C VAL A 6 10.58 6.69 14.33
N LYS A 7 10.16 7.90 14.72
CA LYS A 7 11.05 8.95 15.23
C LYS A 7 11.49 8.71 16.69
N ASN A 8 10.57 8.87 17.64
CA ASN A 8 10.89 8.90 19.08
C ASN A 8 9.95 8.07 19.97
N PHE A 9 8.70 7.89 19.56
CA PHE A 9 7.68 7.17 20.33
C PHE A 9 7.24 5.92 19.58
N PRO A 10 7.04 4.77 20.26
CA PRO A 10 6.62 3.53 19.60
C PRO A 10 5.22 3.68 19.01
N VAL A 11 5.07 3.33 17.74
CA VAL A 11 3.84 3.44 16.95
C VAL A 11 3.13 2.08 16.90
N ARG A 12 1.80 2.08 16.82
CA ARG A 12 1.00 0.89 16.50
C ARG A 12 0.25 1.10 15.19
N TYR A 13 0.38 0.17 14.26
CA TYR A 13 -0.20 0.26 12.92
C TYR A 13 -0.60 -1.14 12.43
N LEU A 14 -1.84 -1.29 11.94
CA LEU A 14 -2.43 -2.58 11.53
C LEU A 14 -2.11 -3.73 12.52
N ASP A 15 -2.53 -3.51 13.77
CA ASP A 15 -2.28 -4.30 15.00
C ASP A 15 -0.81 -4.46 15.45
N ASN A 16 0.15 -4.40 14.51
CA ASN A 16 1.58 -4.47 14.75
C ASN A 16 2.12 -3.25 15.51
N ARG A 17 3.23 -3.42 16.24
CA ARG A 17 3.89 -2.36 17.03
C ARG A 17 5.35 -2.21 16.62
N TYR A 18 5.74 -0.97 16.38
CA TYR A 18 7.07 -0.55 15.95
C TYR A 18 7.68 0.36 17.03
N LEU A 19 8.99 0.25 17.28
CA LEU A 19 9.75 1.03 18.27
C LEU A 19 10.46 2.21 17.59
N ALA A 20 11.02 3.13 18.38
CA ALA A 20 11.80 4.23 17.82
C ALA A 20 13.02 3.71 17.03
N GLY A 21 13.15 4.14 15.78
CA GLY A 21 14.15 3.64 14.83
C GLY A 21 13.70 2.50 13.92
N ASP A 22 12.56 1.83 14.18
CA ASP A 22 12.01 0.82 13.26
C ASP A 22 11.52 1.44 11.95
N GLU A 23 11.65 0.67 10.88
CA GLU A 23 11.31 1.05 9.50
C GLU A 23 10.21 0.11 8.96
N PHE A 24 9.10 0.65 8.48
CA PHE A 24 7.92 -0.12 8.05
C PHE A 24 7.08 0.58 7.00
N VAL A 25 6.26 -0.16 6.26
CA VAL A 25 5.40 0.38 5.20
C VAL A 25 4.00 0.73 5.74
N MET A 26 3.51 1.93 5.42
CA MET A 26 2.14 2.37 5.73
C MET A 26 1.45 3.09 4.55
N ASN A 27 0.14 3.30 4.64
CA ASN A 27 -0.58 4.12 3.67
C ASN A 27 -0.23 5.60 3.88
N LYS A 28 -0.04 6.37 2.80
CA LYS A 28 0.38 7.78 2.82
C LYS A 28 -0.59 8.67 3.64
N GLU A 29 -1.89 8.34 3.60
CA GLU A 29 -2.97 8.98 4.38
C GLU A 29 -2.94 8.67 5.89
N HIS A 30 -2.22 7.62 6.32
CA HIS A 30 -2.09 7.23 7.72
C HIS A 30 -0.78 7.75 8.36
N VAL A 31 0.07 8.44 7.59
CA VAL A 31 1.32 9.03 8.06
C VAL A 31 1.04 10.11 9.11
N ASN A 32 1.94 10.22 10.08
CA ASN A 32 1.95 11.30 11.05
C ASN A 32 3.39 11.77 11.28
N ASP A 33 3.73 12.93 10.73
CA ASP A 33 5.09 13.49 10.70
C ASP A 33 5.69 13.77 12.10
N SER A 34 4.86 13.78 13.15
CA SER A 34 5.29 13.92 14.54
C SER A 34 5.74 12.58 15.16
N LEU A 35 5.28 11.46 14.60
CA LEU A 35 5.55 10.10 15.08
C LEU A 35 6.52 9.34 14.18
N VAL A 36 6.41 9.53 12.86
CA VAL A 36 7.20 8.85 11.84
C VAL A 36 7.77 9.84 10.81
N GLU A 37 8.73 9.40 10.01
CA GLU A 37 9.33 10.12 8.89
C GLU A 37 9.14 9.31 7.61
N ILE A 38 8.68 9.88 6.50
CA ILE A 38 8.73 9.18 5.20
C ILE A 38 10.19 9.09 4.76
N ILE A 39 10.69 7.87 4.59
CA ILE A 39 12.06 7.61 4.13
C ILE A 39 12.11 7.11 2.67
N GLY A 40 10.99 6.64 2.13
CA GLY A 40 10.84 6.27 0.73
C GLY A 40 9.38 6.11 0.32
N GLU A 41 9.11 6.21 -0.97
CA GLU A 41 7.80 5.83 -1.53
C GLU A 41 7.90 4.38 -2.01
N VAL A 42 6.99 3.53 -1.56
CA VAL A 42 6.97 2.09 -1.89
C VAL A 42 5.80 1.82 -2.81
N GLU A 43 6.10 1.86 -4.11
CA GLU A 43 5.27 1.25 -5.14
C GLU A 43 4.91 -0.17 -4.69
N THR A 44 3.61 -0.44 -4.61
CA THR A 44 3.13 -1.74 -4.14
C THR A 44 3.15 -2.66 -5.35
N ASP A 45 4.22 -3.43 -5.49
CA ASP A 45 4.51 -4.31 -6.62
C ASP A 45 3.54 -5.51 -6.65
N ILE A 46 2.29 -5.21 -6.96
CA ILE A 46 1.17 -6.16 -7.07
C ILE A 46 1.48 -7.26 -8.09
N SER A 47 2.29 -6.96 -9.12
CA SER A 47 2.76 -7.91 -10.13
C SER A 47 3.43 -9.15 -9.53
N LYS A 48 4.09 -9.01 -8.38
CA LYS A 48 4.69 -10.12 -7.61
C LYS A 48 3.71 -10.89 -6.72
N MET A 49 2.56 -10.31 -6.36
CA MET A 49 1.53 -10.96 -5.53
C MET A 49 0.84 -12.13 -6.25
N THR A 50 0.23 -13.04 -5.50
CA THR A 50 -0.59 -14.14 -6.02
C THR A 50 -2.01 -13.68 -6.39
N VAL A 51 -2.74 -14.46 -7.20
CA VAL A 51 -4.16 -14.17 -7.54
C VAL A 51 -5.08 -14.12 -6.30
N ALA A 52 -4.70 -14.80 -5.21
CA ALA A 52 -5.42 -14.71 -3.93
C ALA A 52 -5.18 -13.35 -3.26
N GLU A 53 -3.92 -13.00 -3.02
CA GLU A 53 -3.53 -11.72 -2.41
C GLU A 53 -4.03 -10.51 -3.23
N LEU A 54 -4.03 -10.60 -4.56
CA LEU A 54 -4.59 -9.55 -5.42
C LEU A 54 -6.09 -9.35 -5.20
N LYS A 55 -6.86 -10.44 -4.98
CA LYS A 55 -8.29 -10.35 -4.68
C LYS A 55 -8.55 -9.81 -3.28
N GLU A 56 -7.72 -10.16 -2.30
CA GLU A 56 -7.79 -9.58 -0.94
C GLU A 56 -7.38 -8.10 -0.94
N PHE A 57 -6.37 -7.71 -1.71
CA PHE A 57 -5.92 -6.33 -1.87
C PHE A 57 -6.98 -5.49 -2.59
N ALA A 58 -7.59 -6.02 -3.66
CA ALA A 58 -8.72 -5.39 -4.35
C ALA A 58 -9.90 -5.17 -3.39
N ALA A 59 -10.32 -6.21 -2.66
CA ALA A 59 -11.40 -6.09 -1.67
C ALA A 59 -11.07 -5.09 -0.56
N THR A 60 -9.81 -5.04 -0.10
CA THR A 60 -9.32 -4.07 0.89
C THR A 60 -9.33 -2.63 0.36
N LYS A 61 -9.19 -2.44 -0.95
CA LYS A 61 -9.26 -1.14 -1.64
C LYS A 61 -10.65 -0.80 -2.20
N GLY A 62 -11.65 -1.68 -2.07
CA GLY A 62 -12.98 -1.49 -2.65
C GLY A 62 -13.05 -1.65 -4.18
N ILE A 63 -12.03 -2.26 -4.78
CA ILE A 63 -11.89 -2.47 -6.23
C ILE A 63 -12.73 -3.67 -6.63
N ASP A 64 -13.69 -3.46 -7.52
CA ASP A 64 -14.51 -4.55 -8.08
C ASP A 64 -13.73 -5.34 -9.14
N LEU A 65 -13.80 -6.67 -9.05
CA LEU A 65 -13.19 -7.62 -9.98
C LEU A 65 -14.26 -8.51 -10.63
N THR A 66 -15.51 -8.05 -10.74
CA THR A 66 -16.63 -8.84 -11.24
C THR A 66 -16.44 -9.12 -12.74
N GLY A 67 -16.29 -10.40 -13.09
CA GLY A 67 -15.96 -10.83 -14.46
C GLY A 67 -14.46 -10.87 -14.77
N VAL A 68 -13.58 -10.62 -13.80
CA VAL A 68 -12.12 -10.60 -13.99
C VAL A 68 -11.46 -11.77 -13.25
N ASP A 69 -11.22 -12.88 -13.95
CA ASP A 69 -10.61 -14.10 -13.40
C ASP A 69 -9.10 -14.25 -13.67
N LYS A 70 -8.57 -13.61 -14.72
CA LYS A 70 -7.16 -13.71 -15.15
C LYS A 70 -6.23 -12.85 -14.27
N LYS A 71 -5.02 -13.33 -13.97
CA LYS A 71 -4.04 -12.57 -13.17
C LYS A 71 -3.76 -11.20 -13.80
N ASP A 72 -3.41 -11.17 -15.08
CA ASP A 72 -3.01 -9.95 -15.79
C ASP A 72 -4.10 -8.87 -15.79
N GLU A 73 -5.37 -9.25 -15.98
CA GLU A 73 -6.47 -8.28 -15.96
C GLU A 73 -6.83 -7.84 -14.54
N ILE A 74 -6.72 -8.73 -13.55
CA ILE A 74 -6.81 -8.34 -12.12
C ILE A 74 -5.68 -7.35 -11.78
N LEU A 75 -4.45 -7.59 -12.26
CA LEU A 75 -3.32 -6.67 -12.08
C LEU A 75 -3.61 -5.30 -12.69
N THR A 76 -4.00 -5.23 -13.97
CA THR A 76 -4.30 -3.96 -14.65
C THR A 76 -5.42 -3.18 -13.95
N VAL A 77 -6.50 -3.85 -13.54
CA VAL A 77 -7.63 -3.20 -12.84
C VAL A 77 -7.20 -2.67 -11.46
N ILE A 78 -6.35 -3.39 -10.73
CA ILE A 78 -5.84 -2.91 -9.44
C ILE A 78 -4.83 -1.77 -9.65
N GLN A 79 -3.92 -1.91 -10.61
CA GLN A 79 -2.86 -0.93 -10.89
C GLN A 79 -3.48 0.43 -11.23
N SER A 80 -4.43 0.47 -12.16
CA SER A 80 -5.21 1.64 -12.58
C SER A 80 -6.08 2.27 -11.46
N HIS A 81 -6.06 1.72 -10.24
CA HIS A 81 -6.80 2.21 -9.08
C HIS A 81 -5.89 2.56 -7.89
N ILE A 82 -4.61 2.17 -7.91
CA ILE A 82 -3.60 2.55 -6.91
C ILE A 82 -2.56 3.53 -7.45
N GLU A 83 -2.33 3.50 -8.76
CA GLU A 83 -1.70 4.56 -9.54
C GLU A 83 -2.84 5.33 -10.23
N PRO A 84 -3.30 6.46 -9.66
CA PRO A 84 -3.99 7.47 -10.45
C PRO A 84 -2.96 8.05 -11.44
N ASP A 85 -3.08 7.63 -12.70
CA ASP A 85 -2.13 7.94 -13.76
C ASP A 85 -1.91 9.46 -13.90
N GLU A 86 -0.65 9.91 -13.82
CA GLU A 86 -0.26 11.32 -13.98
C GLU A 86 -0.28 11.74 -15.47
N GLN A 87 -1.38 11.44 -16.16
CA GLN A 87 -1.70 11.96 -17.50
C GLN A 87 -2.61 13.20 -17.40
N GLU A 88 -2.12 14.23 -16.73
CA GLU A 88 -2.47 15.61 -17.10
C GLU A 88 -1.52 16.08 -18.24
N GLN A 89 -2.02 16.94 -19.13
CA GLN A 89 -1.56 17.07 -20.53
C GLN A 89 -0.71 18.31 -20.83
#